data_AF-A0AAU3AWZ3-F1
#
_entry.id   AF-A0AAU3AWZ3-F1
#
_cell.length_a   1.000
_cell.length_b   1.000
_cell.length_c   1.000
_cell.angle_alpha   90.00
_cell.angle_beta   90.00
_cell.angle_gamma   90.00
#
_symmetry.space_group_name_H-M   'P 1'
#
loop_
_entity.id
_entity.type
_entity.pdbx_description
1 polymer ?
#
loop_
_entity_poly.entity_id
_entity_poly.type
_entity_poly.pdbx_seq_one_letter_code
_entity_poly.pdbx_strand_id
1 'polypeptide(L)'
;MSEQQADSGLSWNERVIKEFRANNGRVGGMFEGAPMVLLTTMGRKTGKPHTNPAIYYKDGDRYLVFASNAGRDKHPDWYHNLLESPQVTLEIGTEEGAAKPFATRAEALKDAERDRYWELQCTIDPAFRDYEAKTDRTIPVVALQPLNLGGDNERSRMIGQQLVKHHSDLRAELTRLRSGLEQALGGDGPDGPGAVELTEQLRAHCLTYCYGLQMHHIREDGSFSAFEARFPHLVPAIAKLREQHHVVETALAEFEEVLEKGLSGDGGDLERLRGELDRVVSGLEAHFAYEEETLLPALEG
;
A
#
# COMPACT_ATOMS: atom_id res chain seq x y z
N MET A 1 40.78 -10.01 -13.77
CA MET A 1 40.39 -11.15 -12.92
C MET A 1 38.89 -11.11 -12.80
N SER A 2 38.23 -11.91 -13.64
CA SER A 2 36.77 -12.07 -13.70
C SER A 2 36.28 -13.06 -12.63
N GLU A 3 34.95 -13.15 -12.55
CA GLU A 3 34.12 -14.14 -11.84
C GLU A 3 33.76 -13.84 -10.39
N GLN A 4 32.58 -13.23 -10.20
CA GLN A 4 31.39 -13.90 -9.64
C GLN A 4 30.29 -12.85 -9.35
N GLN A 5 29.47 -12.54 -10.35
CA GLN A 5 28.10 -12.05 -10.10
C GLN A 5 27.16 -13.12 -10.64
N ALA A 6 26.87 -14.09 -9.78
CA ALA A 6 25.86 -15.10 -10.04
C ALA A 6 24.49 -14.40 -10.07
N ASP A 7 23.77 -14.69 -11.15
CA ASP A 7 22.39 -14.34 -11.43
C ASP A 7 21.47 -14.71 -10.25
N SER A 8 21.02 -13.71 -9.49
CA SER A 8 20.14 -13.92 -8.34
C SER A 8 18.66 -14.00 -8.73
N GLY A 9 18.29 -13.89 -10.01
CA GLY A 9 16.90 -13.82 -10.48
C GLY A 9 16.12 -12.58 -10.03
N LEU A 10 16.73 -11.73 -9.20
CA LEU A 10 16.13 -10.50 -8.67
C LEU A 10 16.22 -9.38 -9.71
N SER A 11 15.15 -8.61 -9.84
CA SER A 11 15.14 -7.32 -10.52
C SER A 11 16.12 -6.33 -9.88
N TRP A 12 16.41 -5.24 -10.60
CA TRP A 12 17.29 -4.20 -10.09
C TRP A 12 16.75 -3.55 -8.79
N ASN A 13 15.44 -3.25 -8.72
CA ASN A 13 14.82 -2.70 -7.50
C ASN A 13 14.97 -3.67 -6.32
N GLU A 14 14.72 -4.96 -6.51
CA GLU A 14 14.81 -5.96 -5.45
C GLU A 14 16.22 -6.08 -4.87
N ARG A 15 17.26 -5.98 -5.72
CA ARG A 15 18.64 -5.95 -5.24
C ARG A 15 18.93 -4.72 -4.38
N VAL A 16 18.50 -3.55 -4.82
CA VAL A 16 18.68 -2.29 -4.07
C VAL A 16 17.91 -2.32 -2.75
N ILE A 17 16.67 -2.81 -2.74
CA ILE A 17 15.85 -2.97 -1.53
C ILE A 17 16.51 -3.92 -0.54
N LYS A 18 17.00 -5.07 -1.03
CA LYS A 18 17.68 -6.06 -0.19
C LYS A 18 18.95 -5.48 0.43
N GLU A 19 19.75 -4.78 -0.36
CA GLU A 19 20.96 -4.11 0.12
C GLU A 19 20.63 -3.03 1.16
N PHE A 20 19.66 -2.16 0.86
CA PHE A 20 19.20 -1.11 1.77
C PHE A 20 18.81 -1.68 3.14
N ARG A 21 17.97 -2.73 3.16
CA ARG A 21 17.51 -3.36 4.41
C ARG A 21 18.63 -4.09 5.16
N ALA A 22 19.58 -4.67 4.44
CA ALA A 22 20.74 -5.34 5.04
C ALA A 22 21.79 -4.38 5.61
N ASN A 23 21.87 -3.16 5.07
CA ASN A 23 22.92 -2.18 5.37
C ASN A 23 22.38 -0.91 6.07
N ASN A 24 21.32 -1.06 6.85
CA ASN A 24 20.77 0.00 7.71
C ASN A 24 20.41 1.27 6.93
N GLY A 25 19.81 1.08 5.76
CA GLY A 25 19.36 2.14 4.86
C GLY A 25 20.44 2.72 3.94
N ARG A 26 21.62 2.10 3.87
CA ARG A 26 22.70 2.52 2.95
C ARG A 26 22.79 1.57 1.75
N VAL A 27 23.14 2.11 0.60
CA VAL A 27 23.32 1.36 -0.65
C VAL A 27 24.60 1.88 -1.31
N GLY A 28 25.43 0.97 -1.82
CA GLY A 28 26.67 1.32 -2.53
C GLY A 28 26.46 1.68 -4.00
N GLY A 29 27.55 1.65 -4.76
CA GLY A 29 27.52 1.90 -6.21
C GLY A 29 27.05 3.31 -6.53
N MET A 30 26.04 3.44 -7.41
CA MET A 30 25.52 4.75 -7.81
C MET A 30 24.80 5.52 -6.68
N PHE A 31 24.50 4.87 -5.56
CA PHE A 31 23.85 5.49 -4.40
C PHE A 31 24.80 5.67 -3.21
N GLU A 32 26.10 5.42 -3.40
CA GLU A 32 27.08 5.52 -2.33
C GLU A 32 27.12 6.94 -1.74
N GLY A 33 26.88 7.05 -0.44
CA GLY A 33 26.80 8.33 0.27
C GLY A 33 25.49 9.10 0.09
N ALA A 34 24.58 8.65 -0.77
CA ALA A 34 23.29 9.32 -0.99
C ALA A 34 22.28 8.96 0.12
N PRO A 35 21.45 9.93 0.57
CA PRO A 35 20.34 9.67 1.47
C PRO A 35 19.23 8.87 0.75
N MET A 36 19.14 7.57 1.07
CA MET A 36 18.18 6.66 0.46
C MET A 36 16.92 6.47 1.32
N VAL A 37 15.79 6.28 0.64
CA VAL A 37 14.50 5.89 1.23
C VAL A 37 13.88 4.77 0.41
N LEU A 38 13.18 3.85 1.07
CA LEU A 38 12.23 2.97 0.37
C LEU A 38 10.83 3.59 0.47
N LEU A 39 10.24 3.84 -0.69
CA LEU A 39 8.91 4.40 -0.87
C LEU A 39 7.95 3.27 -1.26
N THR A 40 7.04 2.91 -0.38
CA THR A 40 5.98 1.95 -0.69
C THR A 40 4.69 2.69 -1.03
N THR A 41 4.21 2.50 -2.26
CA THR A 41 2.95 3.07 -2.79
C THR A 41 2.02 1.97 -3.25
N MET A 42 0.72 2.28 -3.35
CA MET A 42 -0.27 1.34 -3.88
C MET A 42 -0.39 1.44 -5.39
N GLY A 43 -0.24 0.32 -6.11
CA GLY A 43 -0.43 0.28 -7.54
C GLY A 43 -1.85 0.63 -7.94
N ARG A 44 -2.08 1.81 -8.52
CA ARG A 44 -3.44 2.28 -8.92
C ARG A 44 -4.22 1.33 -9.85
N LYS A 45 -3.52 0.40 -10.52
CA LYS A 45 -4.11 -0.61 -11.42
C LYS A 45 -4.18 -1.99 -10.81
N THR A 46 -3.14 -2.37 -10.07
CA THR A 46 -2.98 -3.71 -9.52
C THR A 46 -3.57 -3.84 -8.13
N GLY A 47 -3.84 -2.70 -7.49
CA GLY A 47 -3.83 -2.60 -6.05
C GLY A 47 -2.42 -2.81 -5.49
N LYS A 48 -1.73 -3.94 -5.68
CA LYS A 48 -0.38 -4.31 -5.15
C LYS A 48 0.54 -3.24 -4.52
N PRO A 49 1.07 -3.41 -3.27
CA PRO A 49 2.06 -2.49 -2.74
C PRO A 49 3.33 -2.64 -3.57
N HIS A 50 3.86 -1.50 -4.03
CA HIS A 50 5.08 -1.41 -4.81
C HIS A 50 6.09 -0.57 -4.06
N THR A 51 7.16 -1.23 -3.61
CA THR A 51 8.30 -0.58 -2.97
C THR A 51 9.32 -0.14 -4.01
N ASN A 52 9.69 1.13 -3.97
CA ASN A 52 10.65 1.72 -4.88
C ASN A 52 11.77 2.42 -4.08
N PRO A 53 13.05 2.14 -4.37
CA PRO A 53 14.15 2.92 -3.80
C PRO A 53 14.21 4.31 -4.44
N ALA A 54 14.43 5.34 -3.64
CA ALA A 54 14.62 6.71 -4.10
C ALA A 54 15.64 7.44 -3.25
N ILE A 55 16.22 8.50 -3.81
CA ILE A 55 16.95 9.51 -3.05
C ILE A 55 15.92 10.46 -2.43
N TYR A 56 16.14 10.88 -1.18
CA TYR A 56 15.32 11.88 -0.52
C TYR A 56 16.13 13.08 -0.04
N TYR A 57 15.44 14.20 0.16
CA TYR A 57 15.95 15.37 0.86
C TYR A 57 15.14 15.61 2.13
N LYS A 58 15.78 15.82 3.28
CA LYS A 58 15.08 16.12 4.54
C LYS A 58 14.86 17.64 4.66
N ASP A 59 13.59 18.04 4.78
CA ASP A 59 13.19 19.44 4.92
C ASP A 59 12.34 19.62 6.18
N GLY A 60 12.98 20.04 7.28
CA GLY A 60 12.34 20.09 8.59
C GLY A 60 11.78 18.72 8.99
N ASP A 61 10.45 18.68 9.19
CA ASP A 61 9.71 17.48 9.60
C ASP A 61 9.21 16.64 8.42
N ARG A 62 9.41 17.07 7.18
CA ARG A 62 8.99 16.33 5.96
C ARG A 62 10.17 15.83 5.16
N TYR A 63 9.88 14.87 4.28
CA TYR A 63 10.85 14.30 3.35
C TYR A 63 10.44 14.63 1.92
N LEU A 64 11.40 15.01 1.08
CA LEU A 64 11.15 15.29 -0.33
C LEU A 64 11.71 14.16 -1.19
N VAL A 65 10.92 13.68 -2.13
CA VAL A 65 11.35 12.72 -3.15
C VAL A 65 11.11 13.28 -4.54
N PHE A 66 11.90 12.81 -5.50
CA PHE A 66 11.96 13.38 -6.84
C PHE A 66 11.54 12.34 -7.88
N ALA A 67 10.47 12.59 -8.61
CA ALA A 67 9.93 11.70 -9.65
C ALA A 67 10.73 11.79 -10.96
N SER A 68 12.06 11.70 -10.86
CA SER A 68 13.00 11.90 -11.96
C SER A 68 12.99 10.75 -12.95
N ASN A 69 12.82 9.50 -12.49
CA ASN A 69 12.85 8.28 -13.32
C ASN A 69 14.06 8.27 -14.29
N ALA A 70 15.22 8.75 -13.80
CA ALA A 70 16.45 8.93 -14.58
C ALA A 70 16.29 9.75 -15.88
N GLY A 71 15.31 10.66 -15.93
CA GLY A 71 15.03 11.51 -17.10
C GLY A 71 14.22 10.81 -18.20
N ARG A 72 13.62 9.64 -17.95
CA ARG A 72 12.74 8.99 -18.94
C ARG A 72 11.48 9.82 -19.21
N ASP A 73 10.91 9.66 -20.41
CA ASP A 73 9.73 10.42 -20.88
C ASP A 73 8.47 10.26 -20.03
N LYS A 74 8.37 9.16 -19.28
CA LYS A 74 7.22 8.89 -18.41
C LYS A 74 7.59 9.10 -16.95
N HIS A 75 6.64 9.66 -16.19
CA HIS A 75 6.71 9.63 -14.73
C HIS A 75 6.80 8.18 -14.23
N PRO A 76 7.48 7.95 -13.09
CA PRO A 76 7.52 6.63 -12.50
C PRO A 76 6.13 6.24 -11.97
N ASP A 77 5.81 4.94 -11.97
CA ASP A 77 4.47 4.48 -11.57
C ASP A 77 4.09 4.88 -10.15
N TRP A 78 5.06 4.94 -9.22
CA TRP A 78 4.82 5.39 -7.85
C TRP A 78 4.29 6.83 -7.77
N TYR A 79 4.65 7.70 -8.74
CA TYR A 79 4.14 9.08 -8.79
C TYR A 79 2.66 9.10 -9.21
N HIS A 80 2.26 8.24 -10.12
CA HIS A 80 0.85 8.13 -10.47
C HIS A 80 0.03 7.44 -9.38
N ASN A 81 0.63 6.49 -8.67
CA ASN A 81 0.02 5.84 -7.51
C ASN A 81 -0.32 6.84 -6.41
N LEU A 82 0.60 7.77 -6.08
CA LEU A 82 0.35 8.77 -5.03
C LEU A 82 -0.68 9.84 -5.40
N LEU A 83 -0.91 10.08 -6.70
CA LEU A 83 -1.95 11.01 -7.15
C LEU A 83 -3.35 10.43 -6.90
N GLU A 84 -3.49 9.09 -6.98
CA GLU A 84 -4.71 8.37 -6.66
C GLU A 84 -4.89 8.20 -5.15
N SER A 85 -3.82 7.77 -4.46
CA SER A 85 -3.81 7.59 -3.02
C SER A 85 -2.56 8.23 -2.41
N PRO A 86 -2.67 9.40 -1.76
CA PRO A 86 -1.52 10.17 -1.25
C PRO A 86 -0.91 9.53 0.01
N GLN A 87 -1.10 8.24 0.20
CA GLN A 87 -0.77 7.49 1.39
C GLN A 87 0.48 6.65 1.12
N VAL A 88 1.55 6.90 1.86
CA VAL A 88 2.86 6.34 1.54
C VAL A 88 3.55 5.85 2.82
N THR A 89 4.10 4.64 2.78
CA THR A 89 4.98 4.13 3.84
C THR A 89 6.43 4.35 3.46
N LEU A 90 7.20 4.93 4.39
CA LEU A 90 8.63 5.16 4.21
C LEU A 90 9.45 4.26 5.12
N GLU A 91 10.50 3.65 4.57
CA GLU A 91 11.59 3.09 5.36
C GLU A 91 12.83 3.98 5.15
N ILE A 92 13.35 4.55 6.23
CA ILE A 92 14.58 5.35 6.22
C ILE A 92 15.55 4.73 7.24
N GLY A 93 16.82 4.58 6.85
CA GLY A 93 17.86 4.10 7.77
C GLY A 93 18.06 5.03 8.96
N THR A 94 18.26 4.47 10.15
CA THR A 94 18.55 5.24 11.37
C THR A 94 20.01 5.10 11.79
N GLU A 95 20.50 6.05 12.60
CA GLU A 95 21.81 5.92 13.27
C GLU A 95 21.84 4.70 14.22
N GLU A 96 20.68 4.32 14.76
CA GLU A 96 20.51 3.14 15.62
C GLU A 96 20.50 1.81 14.85
N GLY A 97 20.63 1.84 13.52
CA GLY A 97 21.00 0.68 12.73
C GLY A 97 19.84 -0.18 12.21
N ALA A 98 18.60 0.30 12.17
CA ALA A 98 17.54 -0.42 11.45
C ALA A 98 16.62 0.56 10.72
N ALA A 99 16.36 0.31 9.44
CA ALA A 99 15.32 1.04 8.72
C ALA A 99 13.96 0.61 9.28
N LYS A 100 13.19 1.56 9.81
CA LYS A 100 11.84 1.29 10.34
C LYS A 100 10.79 1.93 9.44
N PRO A 101 9.70 1.21 9.10
CA PRO A 101 8.60 1.78 8.34
C PRO A 101 7.83 2.79 9.19
N PHE A 102 7.42 3.91 8.58
CA PHE A 102 6.48 4.86 9.17
C PHE A 102 5.55 5.45 8.10
N ALA A 103 4.33 5.79 8.50
CA ALA A 103 3.32 6.30 7.59
C ALA A 103 3.49 7.81 7.31
N THR A 104 3.30 8.18 6.05
CA THR A 104 3.34 9.56 5.57
C THR A 104 2.15 9.87 4.66
N ARG A 105 1.90 11.17 4.46
CA ARG A 105 1.01 11.68 3.44
C ARG A 105 1.81 12.45 2.39
N ALA A 106 1.61 12.10 1.13
CA ALA A 106 2.23 12.72 -0.03
C ALA A 106 1.47 13.97 -0.49
N GLU A 107 2.22 14.95 -0.94
CA GLU A 107 1.75 16.14 -1.62
C GLU A 107 2.74 16.51 -2.73
N ALA A 108 2.27 16.58 -3.97
CA ALA A 108 3.07 17.07 -5.08
C ALA A 108 3.23 18.60 -4.94
N LEU A 109 4.46 19.06 -4.77
CA LEU A 109 4.78 20.48 -4.67
C LEU A 109 4.49 21.18 -6.00
N LYS A 110 4.17 22.47 -5.92
CA LYS A 110 3.81 23.30 -7.08
C LYS A 110 4.68 24.55 -7.14
N ASP A 111 4.74 25.12 -8.33
CA ASP A 111 5.28 26.45 -8.60
C ASP A 111 6.64 26.71 -7.92
N ALA A 112 6.79 27.88 -7.29
CA ALA A 112 8.05 28.34 -6.71
C ALA A 112 8.63 27.41 -5.63
N GLU A 113 7.78 26.69 -4.88
CA GLU A 113 8.26 25.75 -3.86
C GLU A 113 8.89 24.52 -4.51
N ARG A 114 8.24 23.96 -5.54
CA ARG A 114 8.79 22.86 -6.34
C ARG A 114 10.12 23.27 -6.95
N ASP A 115 10.18 24.44 -7.59
CA ASP A 115 11.37 24.90 -8.30
C ASP A 115 12.53 25.11 -7.33
N ARG A 116 12.29 25.70 -6.17
CA ARG A 116 13.31 25.87 -5.12
C ARG A 116 13.97 24.55 -4.73
N TYR A 117 13.19 23.51 -4.43
CA TYR A 117 13.75 22.22 -4.02
C TYR A 117 14.37 21.43 -5.18
N TRP A 118 13.87 21.62 -6.39
CA TRP A 118 14.50 21.08 -7.60
C TRP A 118 15.91 21.66 -7.81
N GLU A 119 16.04 22.99 -7.76
CA GLU A 119 17.31 23.70 -7.88
C GLU A 119 18.31 23.29 -6.80
N LEU A 120 17.83 23.12 -5.57
CA LEU A 120 18.63 22.64 -4.44
C LEU A 120 19.15 21.22 -4.69
N GLN A 121 18.29 20.30 -5.13
CA GLN A 121 18.70 18.93 -5.43
C GLN A 121 19.72 18.87 -6.57
N CYS A 122 19.54 19.68 -7.62
CA CYS A 122 20.50 19.78 -8.71
C CYS A 122 21.88 20.33 -8.27
N THR A 123 21.92 21.11 -7.20
CA THR A 123 23.17 21.61 -6.61
C THR A 123 23.89 20.51 -5.82
N ILE A 124 23.12 19.64 -5.14
CA ILE A 124 23.65 18.53 -4.34
C ILE A 124 24.11 17.39 -5.25
N ASP A 125 23.29 17.04 -6.25
CA ASP A 125 23.54 15.98 -7.21
C ASP A 125 23.33 16.49 -8.65
N PRO A 126 24.42 16.85 -9.35
CA PRO A 126 24.36 17.34 -10.73
C PRO A 126 23.68 16.37 -11.72
N ALA A 127 23.58 15.07 -11.43
CA ALA A 127 22.89 14.11 -12.30
C ALA A 127 21.41 14.47 -12.50
N PHE A 128 20.80 15.21 -11.56
CA PHE A 128 19.42 15.68 -11.70
C PHE A 128 19.25 16.69 -12.85
N ARG A 129 20.28 17.49 -13.16
CA ARG A 129 20.29 18.34 -14.36
C ARG A 129 20.34 17.53 -15.64
N ASP A 130 21.14 16.46 -15.65
CA ASP A 130 21.19 15.55 -16.78
C ASP A 130 19.84 14.84 -16.99
N TYR A 131 19.07 14.60 -15.92
CA TYR A 131 17.72 14.05 -16.04
C TYR A 131 16.72 15.06 -16.61
N GLU A 132 16.79 16.32 -16.17
CA GLU A 132 15.95 17.40 -16.70
C GLU A 132 16.20 17.62 -18.19
N ALA A 133 17.47 17.63 -18.62
CA ALA A 133 17.83 17.82 -20.03
C ALA A 133 17.37 16.69 -20.96
N LYS A 134 17.00 15.52 -20.43
CA LYS A 134 16.57 14.34 -21.19
C LYS A 134 15.08 14.27 -21.45
N THR A 135 14.28 15.19 -20.89
CA THR A 135 12.82 15.09 -20.98
C THR A 135 12.14 16.46 -21.03
N ASP A 136 11.02 16.55 -21.75
CA ASP A 136 10.21 17.77 -21.81
C ASP A 136 9.24 17.91 -20.63
N ARG A 137 9.06 16.87 -19.82
CA ARG A 137 8.16 16.92 -18.66
C ARG A 137 8.82 17.65 -17.50
N THR A 138 8.03 18.47 -16.82
CA THR A 138 8.41 18.98 -15.50
C THR A 138 8.57 17.81 -14.53
N ILE A 139 9.78 17.58 -14.01
CA ILE A 139 10.03 16.51 -13.04
C ILE A 139 9.34 16.87 -11.70
N PRO A 140 8.40 16.05 -11.19
CA PRO A 140 7.70 16.35 -9.95
C PRO A 140 8.62 16.24 -8.73
N VAL A 141 8.41 17.14 -7.77
CA VAL A 141 8.95 17.06 -6.41
C VAL A 141 7.78 16.79 -5.47
N VAL A 142 7.89 15.78 -4.62
CA VAL A 142 6.82 15.35 -3.74
C VAL A 142 7.27 15.47 -2.30
N ALA A 143 6.51 16.21 -1.50
CA ALA A 143 6.64 16.25 -0.06
C ALA A 143 5.90 15.08 0.60
N LEU A 144 6.56 14.42 1.55
CA LEU A 144 6.05 13.31 2.33
C LEU A 144 6.05 13.73 3.80
N GLN A 145 4.87 14.05 4.30
CA GLN A 145 4.66 14.50 5.67
C GLN A 145 4.40 13.30 6.58
N PRO A 146 5.22 13.05 7.61
CA PRO A 146 4.93 12.04 8.63
C PRO A 146 3.56 12.25 9.27
N LEU A 147 2.81 11.16 9.41
CA LEU A 147 1.56 11.19 10.15
C LEU A 147 1.87 11.25 11.64
N ASN A 148 1.81 12.46 12.22
CA ASN A 148 1.94 12.64 13.66
C ASN A 148 0.57 12.48 14.32
N LEU A 149 0.35 11.35 15.00
CA LEU A 149 -0.81 11.05 15.85
C LEU A 149 -0.61 11.55 17.30
N GLY A 150 0.59 12.00 17.65
CA GLY A 150 0.99 12.32 19.01
C GLY A 150 0.55 13.70 19.52
N GLY A 151 0.10 14.61 18.65
CA GLY A 151 -0.10 16.03 18.98
C GLY A 151 -1.52 16.58 18.92
N ASP A 152 -2.50 15.84 18.39
CA ASP A 152 -3.82 16.40 18.07
C ASP A 152 -4.95 15.36 18.22
N ASN A 153 -5.80 15.54 19.24
CA ASN A 153 -6.96 14.68 19.49
C ASN A 153 -8.05 14.82 18.42
N GLU A 154 -8.14 15.96 17.72
CA GLU A 154 -9.06 16.14 16.60
C GLU A 154 -8.67 15.21 15.44
N ARG A 155 -7.37 15.11 15.16
CA ARG A 155 -6.83 14.20 14.15
C ARG A 155 -7.10 12.73 14.49
N SER A 156 -6.94 12.32 15.75
CA SER A 156 -7.28 10.96 16.19
C SER A 156 -8.76 10.65 15.96
N ARG A 157 -9.68 11.57 16.29
CA ARG A 157 -11.12 11.39 16.02
C ARG A 157 -11.43 11.27 14.54
N MET A 158 -10.80 12.09 13.70
CA MET A 158 -10.97 12.02 12.25
C MET A 158 -10.53 10.66 11.69
N ILE A 159 -9.49 10.06 12.27
CA ILE A 159 -9.05 8.70 11.90
C ILE A 159 -10.09 7.66 12.30
N GLY A 160 -10.62 7.74 13.53
CA GLY A 160 -11.69 6.84 13.98
C GLY A 160 -12.94 6.94 13.09
N GLN A 161 -13.37 8.16 12.74
CA GLN A 161 -14.51 8.38 11.85
C GLN A 161 -14.25 7.84 10.44
N GLN A 162 -13.04 8.04 9.91
CA GLN A 162 -12.66 7.46 8.64
C GLN A 162 -12.67 5.94 8.70
N LEU A 163 -12.13 5.32 9.75
CA LEU A 163 -12.14 3.87 9.92
C LEU A 163 -13.58 3.30 9.82
N VAL A 164 -14.50 3.83 10.63
CA VAL A 164 -15.91 3.40 10.64
C VAL A 164 -16.58 3.60 9.28
N LYS A 165 -16.32 4.72 8.62
CA LYS A 165 -16.87 4.98 7.28
C LYS A 165 -16.39 3.92 6.28
N HIS A 166 -15.09 3.62 6.25
CA HIS A 166 -14.54 2.64 5.32
C HIS A 166 -15.10 1.23 5.63
N HIS A 167 -15.14 0.84 6.90
CA HIS A 167 -15.78 -0.42 7.30
C HIS A 167 -17.23 -0.50 6.84
N SER A 168 -18.02 0.56 7.03
CA SER A 168 -19.42 0.59 6.59
C SER A 168 -19.55 0.41 5.07
N ASP A 169 -18.70 1.09 4.30
CA ASP A 169 -18.66 0.95 2.84
C ASP A 169 -18.29 -0.50 2.43
N LEU A 170 -17.33 -1.13 3.13
CA LEU A 170 -16.92 -2.54 2.94
C LEU A 170 -18.03 -3.52 3.25
N ARG A 171 -18.70 -3.39 4.40
CA ARG A 171 -19.84 -4.24 4.75
C ARG A 171 -20.96 -4.16 3.71
N ALA A 172 -21.25 -2.96 3.21
CA ALA A 172 -22.26 -2.74 2.19
C ALA A 172 -21.90 -3.41 0.85
N GLU A 173 -20.63 -3.40 0.47
CA GLU A 173 -20.16 -4.07 -0.75
C GLU A 173 -20.18 -5.60 -0.62
N LEU A 174 -19.68 -6.15 0.48
CA LEU A 174 -19.75 -7.59 0.76
C LEU A 174 -21.20 -8.10 0.73
N THR A 175 -22.13 -7.32 1.27
CA THR A 175 -23.57 -7.62 1.21
C THR A 175 -24.07 -7.69 -0.24
N ARG A 176 -23.71 -6.72 -1.09
CA ARG A 176 -24.07 -6.71 -2.51
C ARG A 176 -23.51 -7.93 -3.25
N LEU A 177 -22.25 -8.31 -2.98
CA LEU A 177 -21.60 -9.46 -3.62
C LEU A 177 -22.30 -10.77 -3.24
N ARG A 178 -22.60 -10.97 -1.94
CA ARG A 178 -23.34 -12.16 -1.47
C ARG A 178 -24.72 -12.26 -2.10
N SER A 179 -25.48 -11.16 -2.13
CA SER A 179 -26.80 -11.15 -2.76
C SER A 179 -26.75 -11.44 -4.27
N GLY A 180 -25.71 -10.98 -4.96
CA GLY A 180 -25.47 -11.31 -6.37
C GLY A 180 -25.24 -12.81 -6.59
N LEU A 181 -24.43 -13.43 -5.73
CA LEU A 181 -24.17 -14.88 -5.78
C LEU A 181 -25.40 -15.72 -5.46
N GLU A 182 -26.16 -15.35 -4.44
CA GLU A 182 -27.42 -16.04 -4.10
C GLU A 182 -28.44 -15.98 -5.24
N GLN A 183 -28.54 -14.85 -5.94
CA GLN A 183 -29.43 -14.72 -7.11
C GLN A 183 -29.00 -15.63 -8.27
N ALA A 184 -27.70 -15.75 -8.53
CA ALA A 184 -27.21 -16.66 -9.56
C ALA A 184 -27.44 -18.13 -9.19
N LEU A 185 -27.38 -18.49 -7.90
CA LEU A 185 -27.70 -19.82 -7.41
C LEU A 185 -29.20 -20.16 -7.43
N GLY A 186 -30.07 -19.14 -7.40
CA GLY A 186 -31.53 -19.28 -7.35
C GLY A 186 -32.25 -19.30 -8.70
N GLY A 187 -31.54 -19.13 -9.82
CA GLY A 187 -32.09 -19.15 -11.18
C GLY A 187 -32.08 -20.53 -11.84
N ASP A 188 -33.13 -20.87 -12.60
CA ASP A 188 -33.25 -22.15 -13.31
C ASP A 188 -32.19 -22.32 -14.43
N GLY A 189 -31.23 -23.22 -14.22
CA GLY A 189 -30.54 -23.99 -15.28
C GLY A 189 -29.03 -23.72 -15.49
N PRO A 190 -28.18 -24.76 -15.66
CA PRO A 190 -26.72 -24.65 -15.81
C PRO A 190 -26.22 -24.17 -17.19
N ASP A 191 -27.10 -23.75 -18.10
CA ASP A 191 -26.74 -23.34 -19.48
C ASP A 191 -26.85 -21.80 -19.73
N GLY A 192 -26.85 -20.98 -18.68
CA GLY A 192 -26.96 -19.53 -18.79
C GLY A 192 -25.61 -18.79 -18.75
N PRO A 193 -25.34 -17.79 -19.61
CA PRO A 193 -24.12 -16.95 -19.56
C PRO A 193 -23.92 -16.15 -18.26
N GLY A 194 -24.89 -16.16 -17.33
CA GLY A 194 -24.88 -15.36 -16.10
C GLY A 194 -23.93 -15.84 -14.99
N ALA A 195 -23.59 -17.14 -14.91
CA ALA A 195 -22.69 -17.64 -13.86
C ALA A 195 -21.22 -17.25 -14.12
N VAL A 196 -20.78 -17.33 -15.38
CA VAL A 196 -19.44 -16.90 -15.81
C VAL A 196 -19.29 -15.38 -15.68
N GLU A 197 -20.32 -14.63 -16.08
CA GLU A 197 -20.35 -13.18 -15.95
C GLU A 197 -20.33 -12.72 -14.48
N LEU A 198 -21.07 -13.38 -13.60
CA LEU A 198 -21.01 -13.12 -12.17
C LEU A 198 -19.62 -13.44 -11.59
N THR A 199 -18.98 -14.52 -12.04
CA THR A 199 -17.64 -14.90 -11.58
C THR A 199 -16.59 -13.88 -12.01
N GLU A 200 -16.69 -13.35 -13.24
CA GLU A 200 -15.84 -12.25 -13.71
C GLU A 200 -16.12 -10.93 -12.97
N GLN A 201 -17.38 -10.63 -12.65
CA GLN A 201 -17.76 -9.48 -11.84
C GLN A 201 -17.27 -9.59 -10.40
N LEU A 202 -17.38 -10.77 -9.78
CA LEU A 202 -16.81 -11.09 -8.46
C LEU A 202 -15.28 -10.99 -8.49
N ARG A 203 -14.62 -11.49 -9.53
CA ARG A 203 -13.17 -11.31 -9.73
C ARG A 203 -12.79 -9.83 -9.82
N ALA A 204 -13.47 -9.03 -10.62
CA ALA A 204 -13.17 -7.62 -10.77
C ALA A 204 -13.42 -6.82 -9.47
N HIS A 205 -14.52 -7.07 -8.77
CA HIS A 205 -14.85 -6.41 -7.51
C HIS A 205 -13.95 -6.88 -6.36
N CYS A 206 -13.82 -8.19 -6.13
CA CYS A 206 -12.98 -8.70 -5.05
C CYS A 206 -11.50 -8.31 -5.26
N LEU A 207 -10.94 -8.37 -6.47
CA LEU A 207 -9.55 -7.94 -6.67
C LEU A 207 -9.34 -6.43 -6.49
N THR A 208 -10.27 -5.61 -6.97
CA THR A 208 -10.17 -4.14 -6.80
C THR A 208 -10.33 -3.74 -5.34
N TYR A 209 -11.22 -4.43 -4.62
CA TYR A 209 -11.63 -4.05 -3.28
C TYR A 209 -10.80 -4.69 -2.17
N CYS A 210 -10.39 -5.94 -2.33
CA CYS A 210 -9.53 -6.63 -1.37
C CYS A 210 -8.13 -6.02 -1.34
N TYR A 211 -7.72 -5.40 -2.44
CA TYR A 211 -6.56 -4.52 -2.44
C TYR A 211 -6.79 -3.19 -1.71
N GLY A 212 -7.99 -2.62 -1.81
CA GLY A 212 -8.44 -1.47 -1.01
C GLY A 212 -8.54 -1.76 0.50
N LEU A 213 -8.77 -3.02 0.87
CA LEU A 213 -8.80 -3.51 2.24
C LEU A 213 -7.39 -3.80 2.79
N GLN A 214 -6.52 -4.40 1.95
CA GLN A 214 -5.09 -4.38 2.22
C GLN A 214 -4.62 -2.92 2.42
N MET A 215 -5.28 -1.91 1.85
CA MET A 215 -4.89 -0.51 1.98
C MET A 215 -5.28 0.22 3.26
N HIS A 216 -6.33 -0.19 3.97
CA HIS A 216 -6.58 0.44 5.27
C HIS A 216 -5.74 -0.19 6.39
N HIS A 217 -5.18 -1.39 6.13
CA HIS A 217 -4.39 -2.20 7.07
C HIS A 217 -2.90 -2.42 6.74
N ILE A 218 -2.46 -2.28 5.48
CA ILE A 218 -1.01 -2.23 5.14
C ILE A 218 -0.37 -0.96 5.71
N ARG A 219 -1.20 0.05 5.99
CA ARG A 219 -0.76 1.31 6.58
C ARG A 219 -0.54 1.21 8.08
N GLU A 220 -0.88 0.08 8.66
CA GLU A 220 -0.85 -0.14 10.09
C GLU A 220 0.55 -0.56 10.56
N ASP A 221 1.48 -1.08 9.76
CA ASP A 221 2.87 -1.18 10.26
C ASP A 221 3.58 0.19 10.36
N GLY A 222 3.20 1.14 9.49
CA GLY A 222 3.69 2.52 9.56
C GLY A 222 2.89 3.42 10.51
N SER A 223 1.58 3.18 10.67
CA SER A 223 0.68 3.97 11.52
C SER A 223 0.55 3.39 12.92
N PHE A 224 0.57 2.05 13.09
CA PHE A 224 0.62 1.43 14.41
C PHE A 224 1.89 1.77 15.13
N SER A 225 3.04 1.88 14.48
CA SER A 225 4.23 2.36 15.19
C SER A 225 4.01 3.74 15.83
N ALA A 226 3.29 4.64 15.16
CA ALA A 226 2.90 5.94 15.71
C ALA A 226 1.76 5.82 16.75
N PHE A 227 0.84 4.88 16.57
CA PHE A 227 -0.31 4.64 17.42
C PHE A 227 0.08 3.91 18.72
N GLU A 228 0.91 2.87 18.67
CA GLU A 228 1.54 2.16 19.79
C GLU A 228 2.34 3.14 20.66
N ALA A 229 3.05 4.09 20.04
CA ALA A 229 3.74 5.15 20.77
C ALA A 229 2.77 6.06 21.55
N ARG A 230 1.57 6.32 21.01
CA ARG A 230 0.54 7.17 21.63
C ARG A 230 -0.36 6.44 22.63
N PHE A 231 -0.65 5.17 22.36
CA PHE A 231 -1.53 4.29 23.11
C PHE A 231 -0.82 2.96 23.45
N PRO A 232 0.20 2.96 24.33
CA PRO A 232 0.97 1.75 24.63
C PRO A 232 0.14 0.58 25.18
N HIS A 233 -0.99 0.88 25.82
CA HIS A 233 -1.93 -0.12 26.33
C HIS A 233 -2.64 -0.91 25.22
N LEU A 234 -2.64 -0.42 23.98
CA LEU A 234 -3.23 -1.10 22.82
C LEU A 234 -2.23 -1.96 22.04
N VAL A 235 -0.94 -2.00 22.40
CA VAL A 235 0.07 -2.85 21.75
C VAL A 235 -0.37 -4.32 21.62
N PRO A 236 -0.95 -4.98 22.64
CA PRO A 236 -1.43 -6.36 22.49
C PRO A 236 -2.58 -6.50 21.48
N ALA A 237 -3.48 -5.52 21.45
CA ALA A 237 -4.59 -5.53 20.50
C ALA A 237 -4.12 -5.31 19.06
N ILE A 238 -3.16 -4.42 18.89
CA ILE A 238 -2.51 -4.14 17.61
C ILE A 238 -1.75 -5.36 17.09
N ALA A 239 -1.04 -6.09 17.96
CA ALA A 239 -0.40 -7.34 17.58
C ALA A 239 -1.43 -8.38 17.08
N LYS A 240 -2.60 -8.45 17.71
CA LYS A 240 -3.70 -9.31 17.26
C LYS A 240 -4.30 -8.83 15.93
N LEU A 241 -4.46 -7.53 15.73
CA LEU A 241 -4.93 -6.97 14.45
C LEU A 241 -3.98 -7.35 13.30
N ARG A 242 -2.67 -7.25 13.50
CA ARG A 242 -1.66 -7.72 12.52
C ARG A 242 -1.82 -9.20 12.17
N GLU A 243 -2.05 -10.06 13.17
CA GLU A 243 -2.30 -11.48 12.94
C GLU A 243 -3.59 -11.70 12.12
N GLN A 244 -4.67 -10.99 12.46
CA GLN A 244 -5.94 -11.06 11.74
C GLN A 244 -5.81 -10.60 10.28
N HIS A 245 -4.99 -9.58 10.00
CA HIS A 245 -4.73 -9.18 8.62
C HIS A 245 -4.07 -10.27 7.80
N HIS A 246 -3.09 -10.99 8.35
CA HIS A 246 -2.47 -12.11 7.63
C HIS A 246 -3.47 -13.24 7.34
N VAL A 247 -4.39 -13.50 8.26
CA VAL A 247 -5.47 -14.48 8.06
C VAL A 247 -6.40 -14.03 6.93
N VAL A 248 -6.80 -12.76 6.94
CA VAL A 248 -7.63 -12.16 5.87
C VAL A 248 -6.90 -12.18 4.53
N GLU A 249 -5.65 -11.74 4.48
CA GLU A 249 -4.80 -11.75 3.27
C GLU A 249 -4.69 -13.16 2.68
N THR A 250 -4.50 -14.18 3.53
CA THR A 250 -4.44 -15.57 3.11
C THR A 250 -5.77 -16.04 2.52
N ALA A 251 -6.89 -15.78 3.21
CA ALA A 251 -8.21 -16.17 2.73
C ALA A 251 -8.56 -15.50 1.39
N LEU A 252 -8.12 -14.25 1.20
CA LEU A 252 -8.28 -13.51 -0.04
C LEU A 252 -7.46 -14.10 -1.20
N ALA A 253 -6.20 -14.46 -0.94
CA ALA A 253 -5.35 -15.12 -1.92
C ALA A 253 -5.89 -16.50 -2.32
N GLU A 254 -6.41 -17.28 -1.36
CA GLU A 254 -7.08 -18.55 -1.61
C GLU A 254 -8.34 -18.35 -2.50
N PHE A 255 -9.14 -17.31 -2.22
CA PHE A 255 -10.30 -16.96 -3.04
C PHE A 255 -9.92 -16.54 -4.46
N GLU A 256 -8.87 -15.72 -4.62
CA GLU A 256 -8.32 -15.34 -5.93
C GLU A 256 -7.86 -16.58 -6.72
N GLU A 257 -7.17 -17.51 -6.09
CA GLU A 257 -6.71 -18.74 -6.73
C GLU A 257 -7.89 -19.61 -7.21
N VAL A 258 -8.98 -19.68 -6.45
CA VAL A 258 -10.22 -20.37 -6.87
C VAL A 258 -10.83 -19.72 -8.11
N LEU A 259 -10.82 -18.39 -8.18
CA LEU A 259 -11.31 -17.65 -9.35
C LEU A 259 -10.39 -17.82 -10.57
N GLU A 260 -9.07 -17.82 -10.39
CA GLU A 260 -8.09 -17.92 -11.48
C GLU A 260 -8.02 -19.31 -12.12
N LYS A 261 -8.20 -20.37 -11.34
CA LYS A 261 -8.25 -21.75 -11.86
C LYS A 261 -9.45 -22.01 -12.77
N GLY A 262 -10.41 -21.08 -12.80
CA GLY A 262 -11.63 -21.17 -13.59
C GLY A 262 -12.65 -22.10 -12.95
N LEU A 263 -13.92 -21.75 -13.08
CA LEU A 263 -15.02 -22.63 -12.71
C LEU A 263 -15.34 -23.52 -13.92
N SER A 264 -15.42 -24.82 -13.69
CA SER A 264 -15.86 -25.83 -14.66
C SER A 264 -17.33 -25.68 -15.05
N GLY A 265 -18.10 -24.89 -14.28
CA GLY A 265 -19.49 -24.54 -14.57
C GLY A 265 -20.51 -25.52 -14.00
N ASP A 266 -20.07 -26.51 -13.23
CA ASP A 266 -20.98 -27.40 -12.51
C ASP A 266 -21.49 -26.77 -11.19
N GLY A 267 -22.56 -27.34 -10.63
CA GLY A 267 -23.14 -26.84 -9.38
C GLY A 267 -22.19 -26.91 -8.17
N GLY A 268 -21.16 -27.75 -8.20
CA GLY A 268 -20.17 -27.90 -7.13
C GLY A 268 -19.20 -26.73 -7.05
N ASP A 269 -18.88 -26.10 -8.19
CA ASP A 269 -18.03 -24.92 -8.25
C ASP A 269 -18.66 -23.69 -7.60
N LEU A 270 -19.95 -23.47 -7.82
CA LEU A 270 -20.67 -22.34 -7.23
C LEU A 270 -20.85 -22.51 -5.71
N GLU A 271 -21.08 -23.74 -5.25
CA GLU A 271 -21.12 -24.03 -3.81
C GLU A 271 -19.77 -23.85 -3.13
N ARG A 272 -18.69 -24.25 -3.81
CA ARG A 272 -17.32 -23.99 -3.35
C ARG A 272 -17.03 -22.50 -3.29
N LEU A 273 -17.38 -21.74 -4.33
CA LEU A 273 -17.19 -20.29 -4.38
C LEU A 273 -17.96 -19.58 -3.26
N ARG A 274 -19.21 -20.01 -2.99
CA ARG A 274 -20.01 -19.54 -1.86
C ARG A 274 -19.32 -19.79 -0.54
N GLY A 275 -18.81 -21.01 -0.31
CA GLY A 275 -18.10 -21.37 0.91
C GLY A 275 -16.86 -20.51 1.17
N GLU A 276 -16.07 -20.25 0.13
CA GLU A 276 -14.89 -19.37 0.24
C GLU A 276 -15.28 -17.91 0.46
N LEU A 277 -16.31 -17.40 -0.25
CA LEU A 277 -16.81 -16.04 -0.03
C LEU A 277 -17.35 -15.86 1.40
N ASP A 278 -18.11 -16.82 1.92
CA ASP A 278 -18.63 -16.78 3.29
C ASP A 278 -17.50 -16.79 4.33
N ARG A 279 -16.42 -17.54 4.08
CA ARG A 279 -15.22 -17.56 4.93
C ARG A 279 -14.53 -16.19 4.93
N VAL A 280 -14.33 -15.58 3.76
CA VAL A 280 -13.76 -14.23 3.62
C VAL A 280 -14.63 -13.21 4.36
N VAL A 281 -15.93 -13.18 4.08
CA VAL A 281 -16.87 -12.23 4.68
C VAL A 281 -16.89 -12.36 6.20
N SER A 282 -16.97 -13.59 6.72
CA SER A 282 -16.98 -13.82 8.17
C SER A 282 -15.68 -13.39 8.84
N GLY A 283 -14.53 -13.63 8.18
CA GLY A 283 -13.23 -13.15 8.66
C GLY A 283 -13.15 -11.63 8.69
N LEU A 284 -13.63 -10.96 7.65
CA LEU A 284 -13.64 -9.50 7.54
C LEU A 284 -14.56 -8.84 8.58
N GLU A 285 -15.78 -9.35 8.76
CA GLU A 285 -16.71 -8.82 9.76
C GLU A 285 -16.14 -8.97 11.19
N ALA A 286 -15.55 -10.12 11.50
CA ALA A 286 -14.90 -10.35 12.79
C ALA A 286 -13.69 -9.43 13.00
N HIS A 287 -12.93 -9.17 11.93
CA HIS A 287 -11.81 -8.24 11.93
C HIS A 287 -12.28 -6.79 12.19
N PHE A 288 -13.23 -6.29 11.41
CA PHE A 288 -13.77 -4.92 11.58
C PHE A 288 -14.37 -4.70 12.96
N ALA A 289 -15.14 -5.67 13.45
CA ALA A 289 -15.76 -5.58 14.77
C ALA A 289 -14.70 -5.48 15.88
N TYR A 290 -13.65 -6.31 15.82
CA TYR A 290 -12.58 -6.29 16.81
C TYR A 290 -11.80 -4.97 16.79
N GLU A 291 -11.50 -4.47 15.59
CA GLU A 291 -10.80 -3.21 15.43
C GLU A 291 -11.61 -2.01 15.90
N GLU A 292 -12.89 -1.93 15.53
CA GLU A 292 -13.80 -0.88 15.97
C GLU A 292 -13.95 -0.89 17.50
N GLU A 293 -14.15 -2.07 18.10
CA GLU A 293 -14.27 -2.24 19.56
C GLU A 293 -12.99 -1.80 20.29
N THR A 294 -11.82 -2.05 19.69
CA THR A 294 -10.55 -1.88 20.40
C THR A 294 -9.88 -0.54 20.15
N LEU A 295 -9.97 0.01 18.93
CA LEU A 295 -9.27 1.25 18.55
C LEU A 295 -10.12 2.49 18.73
N LEU A 296 -11.45 2.44 18.47
CA LEU A 296 -12.30 3.63 18.52
C LEU A 296 -12.32 4.30 19.90
N PRO A 297 -12.42 3.58 21.04
CA PRO A 297 -12.41 4.23 22.34
C PRO A 297 -11.16 5.09 22.58
N ALA A 298 -10.00 4.67 22.06
CA ALA A 298 -8.76 5.43 22.17
C ALA A 298 -8.67 6.60 21.18
N LEU A 299 -9.26 6.45 19.99
CA LEU A 299 -9.30 7.48 18.95
C LEU A 299 -10.30 8.60 19.25
N GLU A 300 -11.40 8.28 19.94
CA GLU A 300 -12.48 9.23 20.24
C GLU A 300 -12.19 10.12 21.45
N GLY A 301 -11.42 9.61 22.41
CA GLY A 301 -10.95 10.30 23.61
C GLY A 301 -11.86 10.14 24.81
#